data_AF-A0A5J4VEL2-F1
#
_entry.id   AF-A0A5J4VEL2-F1
#
_cell.length_a   1.000
_cell.length_b   1.000
_cell.length_c   1.000
_cell.angle_alpha   90.00
_cell.angle_beta   90.00
_cell.angle_gamma   90.00
#
_symmetry.space_group_name_H-M   'P 1'
#
loop_
_entity.id
_entity.type
_entity.pdbx_description
1 polymer ?
#
loop_
_entity_poly.entity_id
_entity_poly.type
_entity_poly.pdbx_seq_one_letter_code
_entity_poly.pdbx_strand_id
1 'polypeptide(L)'
;MERLIRKYANNLTQLTSINKLVGSISLTVVNQIHSGTIRLLTERGRDEENSTILHRIGLSVIAPLLNHTNIDVKSDIISSMRNILFSEKGRQNKEKGLEMYHQLKDDGTLTIIGESCVINGENEQIIKDGSYVYGKIMRARDIEDNLKEILIRQLKLMVFEEKSVEKVADLIDVLCGLAYGKYNLPVIASKDFIQSAIVLIQSPDEYVQGSILELLLIMAENCDAVIQQQVKQAVSDHGFIQLIGIYELELYNHGVVQTLARYITIPTSEKTLIVYLPPNRKQIIDNHYAYYTIILIDY
;
A
#
# COMPACT_ATOMS: atom_id res chain seq x y z
N MET A 1 11.48 29.82 -11.84
CA MET A 1 10.86 29.15 -10.68
C MET A 1 11.66 27.91 -10.24
N GLU A 2 12.06 27.01 -11.15
CA GLU A 2 12.85 25.80 -10.78
C GLU A 2 14.22 26.06 -10.11
N ARG A 3 14.96 27.09 -10.56
CA ARG A 3 16.23 27.50 -9.91
C ARG A 3 16.04 28.03 -8.48
N LEU A 4 14.89 28.66 -8.22
CA LEU A 4 14.51 29.09 -6.89
C LEU A 4 14.17 27.84 -6.05
N ILE A 5 13.31 26.95 -6.56
CA ILE A 5 12.90 25.72 -5.85
C ILE A 5 14.11 24.83 -5.47
N ARG A 6 15.10 24.63 -6.36
CA ARG A 6 16.34 23.89 -6.03
C ARG A 6 17.19 24.58 -4.96
N LYS A 7 17.13 25.92 -4.87
CA LYS A 7 17.80 26.70 -3.82
C LYS A 7 17.03 26.63 -2.48
N TYR A 8 15.72 26.41 -2.51
CA TYR A 8 14.86 26.28 -1.32
C TYR A 8 14.90 24.86 -0.70
N ALA A 9 15.00 23.80 -1.51
CA ALA A 9 14.99 22.41 -1.00
C ALA A 9 16.15 22.06 -0.03
N ASN A 10 17.30 22.74 -0.13
CA ASN A 10 18.50 22.41 0.67
C ASN A 10 18.55 23.05 2.07
N ASN A 11 17.48 23.68 2.57
CA ASN A 11 17.50 24.39 3.85
C ASN A 11 16.46 23.86 4.85
N LEU A 12 16.89 23.06 5.83
CA LEU A 12 16.11 22.63 7.01
C LEU A 12 15.42 23.78 7.77
N THR A 13 16.00 24.98 7.70
CA THR A 13 15.41 26.22 8.25
C THR A 13 14.09 26.60 7.57
N GLN A 14 13.87 26.25 6.31
CA GLN A 14 12.65 26.58 5.59
C GLN A 14 11.51 25.61 5.86
N LEU A 15 11.80 24.34 6.14
CA LEU A 15 10.79 23.41 6.69
C LEU A 15 10.19 23.92 8.00
N THR A 16 11.03 24.50 8.86
CA THR A 16 10.56 25.13 10.10
C THR A 16 9.69 26.35 9.83
N SER A 17 10.01 27.13 8.79
CA SER A 17 9.17 28.24 8.33
C SER A 17 7.85 27.76 7.72
N ILE A 18 7.82 26.63 7.02
CA ILE A 18 6.60 26.03 6.47
C ILE A 18 5.71 25.51 7.59
N ASN A 19 6.26 24.88 8.64
CA ASN A 19 5.47 24.45 9.79
C ASN A 19 4.81 25.64 10.49
N LYS A 20 5.57 26.74 10.66
CA LYS A 20 5.00 27.99 11.16
C LYS A 20 3.94 28.51 10.20
N LEU A 21 4.22 28.53 8.90
CA LEU A 21 3.31 28.99 7.86
C LEU A 21 1.97 28.23 7.88
N VAL A 22 2.00 26.90 7.81
CA VAL A 22 0.79 26.07 7.74
C VAL A 22 0.05 26.07 9.09
N GLY A 23 0.78 26.11 10.21
CA GLY A 23 0.18 26.18 11.54
C GLY A 23 -0.34 27.58 11.94
N SER A 24 0.15 28.66 11.31
CA SER A 24 -0.21 30.04 11.68
C SER A 24 -1.04 30.79 10.63
N ILE A 25 -1.06 30.34 9.38
CA ILE A 25 -1.88 30.95 8.33
C ILE A 25 -3.31 30.47 8.49
N SER A 26 -4.24 31.42 8.57
CA SER A 26 -5.68 31.13 8.49
C SER A 26 -5.96 30.32 7.23
N LEU A 27 -6.71 29.22 7.34
CA LEU A 27 -7.10 28.37 6.21
C LEU A 27 -7.73 29.18 5.05
N THR A 28 -8.36 30.32 5.37
CA THR A 28 -8.97 31.25 4.41
C THR A 28 -7.97 32.04 3.55
N VAL A 29 -6.70 32.08 3.94
CA VAL A 29 -5.62 32.82 3.25
C VAL A 29 -4.77 31.88 2.40
N VAL A 30 -4.87 30.57 2.62
CA VAL A 30 -4.18 29.57 1.79
C VAL A 30 -4.71 29.66 0.36
N ASN A 31 -3.80 29.61 -0.60
CA ASN A 31 -4.11 29.71 -2.02
C ASN A 31 -3.23 28.71 -2.79
N GLN A 32 -3.44 28.63 -4.10
CA GLN A 32 -2.75 27.67 -4.95
C GLN A 32 -1.21 27.79 -4.94
N ILE A 33 -0.67 28.99 -4.70
CA ILE A 33 0.80 29.16 -4.64
C ILE A 33 1.35 28.46 -3.39
N HIS A 34 0.65 28.59 -2.25
CA HIS A 34 1.03 27.93 -1.00
C HIS A 34 0.95 26.41 -1.14
N SER A 35 -0.20 25.89 -1.60
CA SER A 35 -0.41 24.45 -1.75
C SER A 35 0.53 23.83 -2.78
N GLY A 36 0.73 24.50 -3.92
CA GLY A 36 1.65 24.05 -4.96
C GLY A 36 3.10 24.00 -4.49
N THR A 37 3.49 24.92 -3.60
CA THR A 37 4.82 24.89 -2.99
C THR A 37 4.99 23.66 -2.08
N ILE A 38 3.98 23.35 -1.26
CA ILE A 38 3.99 22.15 -0.41
C ILE A 38 4.07 20.88 -1.28
N ARG A 39 3.26 20.79 -2.34
CA ARG A 39 3.30 19.67 -3.27
C ARG A 39 4.68 19.49 -3.89
N LEU A 40 5.26 20.54 -4.44
CA LEU A 40 6.59 20.47 -5.08
C LEU A 40 7.70 20.06 -4.10
N LEU A 41 7.58 20.44 -2.82
CA LEU A 41 8.53 20.03 -1.79
C LEU A 41 8.40 18.55 -1.46
N THR A 42 7.17 18.04 -1.31
CA THR A 42 6.95 16.60 -1.05
C THR A 42 7.27 15.72 -2.25
N GLU A 43 7.05 16.21 -3.48
CA GLU A 43 7.35 15.48 -4.72
C GLU A 43 8.86 15.34 -4.95
N ARG A 44 9.64 16.37 -4.59
CA ARG A 44 11.10 16.39 -4.79
C ARG A 44 11.89 15.95 -3.57
N GLY A 45 11.23 15.83 -2.42
CA GLY A 45 11.85 15.43 -1.16
C GLY A 45 12.33 13.99 -1.22
N ARG A 46 13.49 13.73 -0.62
CA ARG A 46 13.96 12.35 -0.37
C ARG A 46 13.11 11.69 0.72
N ASP A 47 13.16 10.37 0.83
CA ASP A 47 12.42 9.61 1.86
C ASP A 47 12.60 10.16 3.28
N GLU A 48 13.84 10.52 3.65
CA GLU A 48 14.16 11.09 4.96
C GLU A 48 13.53 12.48 5.17
N GLU A 49 13.46 13.28 4.11
CA GLU A 49 12.90 14.64 4.13
C GLU A 49 11.38 14.58 4.22
N ASN A 50 10.74 13.71 3.43
CA ASN A 50 9.30 13.49 3.47
C ASN A 50 8.86 12.83 4.79
N SER A 51 9.64 11.90 5.33
CA SER A 51 9.45 11.37 6.68
C SER A 51 9.58 12.47 7.74
N THR A 52 10.55 13.38 7.59
CA THR A 52 10.67 14.55 8.48
C THR A 52 9.47 15.48 8.36
N ILE A 53 8.96 15.71 7.14
CA ILE A 53 7.74 16.47 6.90
C ILE A 53 6.55 15.80 7.58
N LEU A 54 6.38 14.48 7.44
CA LEU A 54 5.34 13.70 8.13
C LEU A 54 5.44 13.89 9.64
N HIS A 55 6.62 13.70 10.21
CA HIS A 55 6.84 13.80 11.65
C HIS A 55 6.64 15.21 12.20
N ARG A 56 6.91 16.26 11.40
CA ARG A 56 6.88 17.64 11.89
C ARG A 56 5.62 18.42 11.54
N ILE A 57 5.01 18.17 10.39
CA ILE A 57 3.74 18.78 9.97
C ILE A 57 2.61 17.85 10.37
N GLY A 58 2.71 16.55 10.07
CA GLY A 58 1.61 15.61 10.24
C GLY A 58 0.57 15.79 9.15
N LEU A 59 -0.04 14.68 8.71
CA LEU A 59 -1.14 14.75 7.74
C LEU A 59 -2.32 15.56 8.28
N SER A 60 -2.54 15.52 9.58
CA SER A 60 -3.64 16.22 10.25
C SER A 60 -3.58 17.74 10.20
N VAL A 61 -2.38 18.32 10.09
CA VAL A 61 -2.23 19.78 9.96
C VAL A 61 -2.67 20.28 8.58
N ILE A 62 -2.44 19.48 7.53
CA ILE A 62 -2.82 19.86 6.16
C ILE A 62 -4.21 19.34 5.77
N ALA A 63 -4.76 18.36 6.48
CA ALA A 63 -6.08 17.78 6.19
C ALA A 63 -7.24 18.79 6.13
N PRO A 64 -7.34 19.81 7.01
CA PRO A 64 -8.41 20.81 6.93
C PRO A 64 -8.46 21.56 5.60
N LEU A 65 -7.33 21.65 4.88
CA LEU A 65 -7.27 22.29 3.56
C LEU A 65 -7.97 21.47 2.45
N LEU A 66 -8.31 20.21 2.71
CA LEU A 66 -9.13 19.40 1.80
C LEU A 66 -10.59 19.91 1.72
N ASN A 67 -11.02 20.74 2.66
CA ASN A 67 -12.33 21.41 2.63
C ASN A 67 -12.28 22.80 1.98
N HIS A 68 -11.14 23.19 1.39
CA HIS A 68 -10.96 24.50 0.76
C HIS A 68 -11.81 24.62 -0.52
N THR A 69 -12.42 25.77 -0.82
CA THR A 69 -13.32 25.92 -1.99
C THR A 69 -12.60 25.86 -3.35
N ASN A 70 -11.30 26.14 -3.38
CA ASN A 70 -10.46 26.01 -4.57
C ASN A 70 -9.98 24.55 -4.76
N ILE A 71 -10.41 23.94 -5.88
CA ILE A 71 -10.10 22.57 -6.28
C ILE A 71 -8.58 22.35 -6.44
N ASP A 72 -7.84 23.33 -6.93
CA ASP A 72 -6.38 23.22 -7.11
C ASP A 72 -5.67 23.09 -5.76
N VAL A 73 -6.15 23.82 -4.73
CA VAL A 73 -5.62 23.69 -3.37
C VAL A 73 -5.88 22.28 -2.83
N LYS A 74 -7.11 21.75 -2.99
CA LYS A 74 -7.41 20.38 -2.54
C LYS A 74 -6.52 19.35 -3.24
N SER A 75 -6.39 19.47 -4.56
CA SER A 75 -5.58 18.57 -5.40
C SER A 75 -4.11 18.59 -4.95
N ASP A 76 -3.52 19.78 -4.79
CA ASP A 76 -2.15 19.93 -4.31
C ASP A 76 -1.95 19.29 -2.92
N ILE A 77 -2.91 19.49 -2.00
CA ILE A 77 -2.82 18.98 -0.63
C ILE A 77 -2.92 17.46 -0.60
N ILE A 78 -3.88 16.85 -1.30
CA ILE A 78 -4.01 15.39 -1.29
C ILE A 78 -2.85 14.70 -2.02
N SER A 79 -2.32 15.30 -3.11
CA SER A 79 -1.08 14.83 -3.74
C SER A 79 0.11 14.95 -2.79
N SER A 80 0.17 16.00 -1.96
CA SER A 80 1.23 16.14 -0.95
C SER A 80 1.15 15.02 0.10
N MET A 81 -0.05 14.70 0.59
CA MET A 81 -0.26 13.57 1.51
C MET A 81 0.17 12.25 0.87
N ARG A 82 -0.18 12.02 -0.41
CA ARG A 82 0.24 10.83 -1.16
C ARG A 82 1.77 10.74 -1.23
N ASN A 83 2.46 11.81 -1.62
CA ASN A 83 3.92 11.81 -1.74
C ASN A 83 4.59 11.51 -0.40
N ILE A 84 4.07 12.06 0.70
CA ILE A 84 4.55 11.79 2.05
C ILE A 84 4.42 10.30 2.38
N LEU A 85 3.23 9.71 2.17
CA LEU A 85 2.98 8.30 2.48
C LEU A 85 3.71 7.33 1.54
N PHE A 86 3.90 7.70 0.27
CA PHE A 86 4.65 6.90 -0.70
C PHE A 86 6.12 6.75 -0.29
N SER A 87 6.70 7.80 0.27
CA SER A 87 8.11 7.82 0.71
C SER A 87 8.38 7.05 2.00
N GLU A 88 7.34 6.71 2.75
CA GLU A 88 7.47 5.90 3.94
C GLU A 88 7.73 4.45 3.51
N LYS A 89 8.92 3.91 3.84
CA LYS A 89 9.28 2.49 3.63
C LYS A 89 8.37 1.59 4.48
N GLY A 90 7.13 1.44 4.02
CA GLY A 90 5.95 1.11 4.84
C GLY A 90 5.70 -0.37 5.10
N ARG A 91 6.57 -1.28 4.64
CA ARG A 91 6.37 -2.71 4.90
C ARG A 91 6.83 -3.15 6.29
N GLN A 92 7.83 -2.48 6.88
CA GLN A 92 8.52 -3.03 8.05
C GLN A 92 8.04 -2.50 9.42
N ASN A 93 7.27 -1.40 9.48
CA ASN A 93 6.90 -0.79 10.76
C ASN A 93 5.40 -0.83 11.04
N LYS A 94 4.90 -2.02 11.44
CA LYS A 94 3.49 -2.23 11.81
C LYS A 94 3.05 -1.35 12.98
N GLU A 95 3.94 -1.10 13.94
CA GLU A 95 3.65 -0.28 15.13
C GLU A 95 3.41 1.18 14.76
N LYS A 96 4.25 1.75 13.90
CA LYS A 96 4.09 3.13 13.42
C LYS A 96 2.80 3.33 12.61
N GLY A 97 2.43 2.34 11.79
CA GLY A 97 1.16 2.36 11.06
C GLY A 97 -0.06 2.39 12.00
N LEU A 98 0.02 1.65 13.12
CA LEU A 98 -1.01 1.64 14.16
C LEU A 98 -1.15 3.00 14.85
N GLU A 99 -0.04 3.61 15.27
CA GLU A 99 -0.03 4.92 15.91
C GLU A 99 -0.63 6.01 15.01
N MET A 100 -0.18 6.06 13.74
CA MET A 100 -0.70 7.00 12.75
C MET A 100 -2.19 6.82 12.52
N TYR A 101 -2.69 5.57 12.42
CA TYR A 101 -4.12 5.32 12.27
C TYR A 101 -4.93 5.91 13.42
N HIS A 102 -4.54 5.65 14.67
CA HIS A 102 -5.25 6.16 15.84
C HIS A 102 -5.26 7.69 15.87
N GLN A 103 -4.11 8.32 15.63
CA GLN A 103 -4.00 9.77 15.59
C GLN A 103 -4.96 10.38 14.54
N LEU A 104 -4.89 9.92 13.30
CA LEU A 104 -5.69 10.48 12.19
C LEU A 104 -7.18 10.15 12.29
N LYS A 105 -7.53 9.09 13.01
CA LYS A 105 -8.91 8.78 13.34
C LYS A 105 -9.44 9.72 14.41
N ASP A 106 -8.70 9.88 15.50
CA ASP A 106 -9.12 10.63 16.68
C ASP A 106 -9.25 12.13 16.39
N ASP A 107 -8.44 12.68 15.48
CA ASP A 107 -8.52 14.08 15.05
C ASP A 107 -9.47 14.35 13.86
N GLY A 108 -10.14 13.31 13.35
CA GLY A 108 -11.10 13.41 12.25
C GLY A 108 -10.47 13.56 10.85
N THR A 109 -9.14 13.54 10.73
CA THR A 109 -8.44 13.61 9.43
C THR A 109 -8.91 12.50 8.48
N LEU A 110 -9.06 11.28 9.00
CA LEU A 110 -9.49 10.14 8.19
C LEU A 110 -10.90 10.37 7.63
N THR A 111 -11.82 10.93 8.44
CA THR A 111 -13.17 11.29 7.99
C THR A 111 -13.12 12.34 6.88
N ILE A 112 -12.28 13.37 7.02
CA ILE A 112 -12.12 14.41 5.98
C ILE A 112 -11.63 13.78 4.66
N ILE A 113 -10.62 12.90 4.71
CA ILE A 113 -10.09 12.25 3.50
C ILE A 113 -11.16 11.36 2.85
N GLY A 114 -11.87 10.55 3.64
CA GLY A 114 -12.92 9.67 3.15
C GLY A 114 -14.06 10.45 2.47
N GLU A 115 -14.61 11.44 3.17
CA GLU A 115 -15.75 12.22 2.67
C GLU A 115 -15.37 13.17 1.55
N SER A 116 -14.34 14.00 1.72
CA SER A 116 -14.03 15.10 0.80
C SER A 116 -13.22 14.66 -0.42
N CYS A 117 -12.50 13.53 -0.35
CA CYS A 117 -11.67 13.06 -1.45
C CYS A 117 -12.16 11.77 -2.09
N VAL A 118 -12.54 10.76 -1.31
CA VAL A 118 -12.92 9.45 -1.86
C VAL A 118 -14.38 9.41 -2.30
N ILE A 119 -15.31 9.87 -1.45
CA ILE A 119 -16.76 9.85 -1.74
C ILE A 119 -17.14 11.04 -2.63
N ASN A 120 -16.80 12.25 -2.20
CA ASN A 120 -17.23 13.49 -2.85
C ASN A 120 -16.10 14.19 -3.63
N GLY A 121 -15.06 13.44 -4.04
CA GLY A 121 -13.93 14.00 -4.78
C GLY A 121 -14.37 14.71 -6.06
N GLU A 122 -13.91 15.96 -6.25
CA GLU A 122 -14.38 16.83 -7.34
C GLU A 122 -13.77 16.49 -8.70
N ASN A 123 -12.63 15.79 -8.72
CA ASN A 123 -11.98 15.34 -9.94
C ASN A 123 -11.26 14.00 -9.74
N GLU A 124 -10.86 13.38 -10.85
CA GLU A 124 -10.25 12.06 -10.86
C GLU A 124 -8.92 12.01 -10.06
N GLN A 125 -8.11 13.06 -10.12
CA GLN A 125 -6.85 13.11 -9.38
C GLN A 125 -7.09 13.11 -7.86
N ILE A 126 -8.05 13.92 -7.37
CA ILE A 126 -8.42 13.97 -5.96
C ILE A 126 -8.94 12.61 -5.49
N ILE A 127 -9.77 11.94 -6.30
CA ILE A 127 -10.31 10.62 -6.00
C ILE A 127 -9.19 9.57 -5.94
N LYS A 128 -8.29 9.57 -6.93
CA LYS A 128 -7.16 8.63 -7.00
C LYS A 128 -6.19 8.80 -5.83
N ASP A 129 -5.73 10.03 -5.59
CA ASP A 129 -4.80 10.32 -4.51
C ASP A 129 -5.46 10.12 -3.14
N GLY A 130 -6.73 10.52 -2.99
CA GLY A 130 -7.53 10.28 -1.78
C GLY A 130 -7.70 8.79 -1.48
N SER A 131 -8.00 7.98 -2.49
CA SER A 131 -8.14 6.53 -2.37
C SER A 131 -6.82 5.88 -1.95
N TYR A 132 -5.71 6.31 -2.55
CA TYR A 132 -4.39 5.86 -2.17
C TYR A 132 -4.07 6.18 -0.71
N VAL A 133 -4.20 7.45 -0.31
CA VAL A 133 -3.89 7.94 1.04
C VAL A 133 -4.75 7.21 2.08
N TYR A 134 -6.07 7.14 1.85
CA TYR A 134 -7.00 6.47 2.74
C TYR A 134 -6.67 4.98 2.86
N GLY A 135 -6.44 4.30 1.73
CA GLY A 135 -6.10 2.87 1.70
C GLY A 135 -4.80 2.56 2.45
N LYS A 136 -3.77 3.41 2.31
CA LYS A 136 -2.49 3.24 2.99
C LYS A 136 -2.61 3.42 4.51
N ILE A 137 -3.47 4.32 4.99
CA ILE A 137 -3.74 4.51 6.43
C ILE A 137 -4.57 3.36 7.00
N MET A 138 -5.49 2.79 6.21
CA MET A 138 -6.43 1.75 6.64
C MET A 138 -5.88 0.30 6.61
N ARG A 139 -4.56 0.12 6.47
CA ARG A 139 -3.96 -1.22 6.43
C ARG A 139 -4.32 -2.04 7.68
N ALA A 140 -4.66 -3.31 7.47
CA ALA A 140 -5.10 -4.26 8.49
C ALA A 140 -6.36 -3.83 9.27
N ARG A 141 -7.18 -2.94 8.69
CA ARG A 141 -8.46 -2.49 9.25
C ARG A 141 -9.60 -2.77 8.28
N ASP A 142 -10.78 -2.99 8.84
CA ASP A 142 -12.00 -3.06 8.05
C ASP A 142 -12.45 -1.64 7.68
N ILE A 143 -12.83 -1.47 6.42
CA ILE A 143 -13.36 -0.20 5.91
C ILE A 143 -14.88 -0.17 6.14
N GLU A 144 -15.41 1.01 6.44
CA GLU A 144 -16.87 1.23 6.56
C GLU A 144 -17.58 0.91 5.23
N ASP A 145 -18.76 0.29 5.30
CA ASP A 145 -19.43 -0.28 4.12
C ASP A 145 -19.77 0.75 3.03
N ASN A 146 -20.14 1.98 3.41
CA ASN A 146 -20.43 3.09 2.49
C ASN A 146 -19.19 3.51 1.68
N LEU A 147 -17.99 3.33 2.22
CA LEU A 147 -16.73 3.73 1.60
C LEU A 147 -16.01 2.56 0.91
N LYS A 148 -16.15 1.36 1.46
CA LYS A 148 -15.43 0.14 1.07
C LYS A 148 -15.49 -0.15 -0.42
N GLU A 149 -16.69 -0.15 -1.01
CA GLU A 149 -16.83 -0.47 -2.43
C GLU A 149 -16.20 0.61 -3.33
N ILE A 150 -16.40 1.89 -3.00
CA ILE A 150 -15.87 3.02 -3.78
C ILE A 150 -14.34 2.99 -3.77
N LEU A 151 -13.75 2.91 -2.57
CA LEU A 151 -12.32 2.88 -2.34
C LEU A 151 -11.65 1.71 -3.04
N ILE A 152 -12.12 0.48 -2.79
CA ILE A 152 -11.48 -0.73 -3.33
C ILE A 152 -11.65 -0.78 -4.85
N ARG A 153 -12.79 -0.37 -5.39
CA ARG A 153 -12.97 -0.27 -6.85
C ARG A 153 -11.94 0.70 -7.45
N GLN A 154 -11.75 1.87 -6.84
CA GLN A 154 -10.81 2.86 -7.35
C GLN A 154 -9.36 2.35 -7.30
N LEU A 155 -8.94 1.74 -6.20
CA LEU A 155 -7.61 1.16 -6.07
C LEU A 155 -7.36 0.06 -7.11
N LYS A 156 -8.35 -0.82 -7.35
CA LYS A 156 -8.25 -1.84 -8.40
C LYS A 156 -8.06 -1.23 -9.79
N LEU A 157 -8.84 -0.20 -10.14
CA LEU A 157 -8.69 0.50 -11.42
C LEU A 157 -7.28 1.10 -11.56
N MET A 158 -6.79 1.75 -10.51
CA MET A 158 -5.46 2.35 -10.51
C MET A 158 -4.35 1.32 -10.75
N VAL A 159 -4.46 0.10 -10.21
CA VAL A 159 -3.47 -0.98 -10.43
C VAL A 159 -3.31 -1.29 -11.92
N PHE A 160 -4.40 -1.29 -12.70
CA PHE A 160 -4.36 -1.66 -14.12
C PHE A 160 -4.13 -0.47 -15.06
N GLU A 161 -4.38 0.76 -14.60
CA GLU A 161 -4.16 1.98 -15.39
C GLU A 161 -2.76 2.59 -15.21
N GLU A 162 -2.10 2.33 -14.08
CA GLU A 162 -0.78 2.87 -13.77
C GLU A 162 0.30 2.23 -14.65
N LYS A 163 1.21 3.07 -15.13
CA LYS A 163 2.28 2.68 -16.07
C LYS A 163 3.62 2.53 -15.37
N SER A 164 3.80 3.19 -14.23
CA SER A 164 4.98 3.04 -13.40
C SER A 164 4.89 1.74 -12.62
N VAL A 165 5.80 0.82 -12.92
CA VAL A 165 5.95 -0.48 -12.25
C VAL A 165 6.02 -0.34 -10.73
N GLU A 166 6.83 0.61 -10.24
CA GLU A 166 6.96 0.91 -8.81
C GLU A 166 5.62 1.32 -8.18
N LYS A 167 4.87 2.20 -8.85
CA LYS A 167 3.55 2.63 -8.37
C LYS A 167 2.51 1.52 -8.46
N VAL A 168 2.57 0.65 -9.47
CA VAL A 168 1.71 -0.56 -9.54
C VAL A 168 1.99 -1.47 -8.35
N ALA A 169 3.25 -1.79 -8.07
CA ALA A 169 3.64 -2.62 -6.93
C ALA A 169 3.17 -2.04 -5.59
N ASP A 170 3.29 -0.72 -5.41
CA ASP A 170 2.84 -0.03 -4.21
C ASP A 170 1.30 0.00 -4.08
N LEU A 171 0.56 0.15 -5.18
CA LEU A 171 -0.90 0.04 -5.17
C LEU A 171 -1.37 -1.38 -4.80
N ILE A 172 -0.68 -2.41 -5.30
CA ILE A 172 -0.93 -3.80 -4.90
C ILE A 172 -0.60 -3.98 -3.42
N ASP A 173 0.49 -3.41 -2.92
CA ASP A 173 0.84 -3.42 -1.49
C ASP A 173 -0.27 -2.76 -0.63
N VAL A 174 -0.88 -1.68 -1.08
CA VAL A 174 -2.06 -1.08 -0.42
C VAL A 174 -3.20 -2.11 -0.34
N LEU A 175 -3.53 -2.79 -1.45
CA LEU A 175 -4.55 -3.83 -1.47
C LEU A 175 -4.20 -5.02 -0.54
N CYS A 176 -2.94 -5.46 -0.49
CA CYS A 176 -2.47 -6.47 0.48
C CYS A 176 -2.73 -6.00 1.91
N GLY A 177 -2.37 -4.75 2.20
CA GLY A 177 -2.62 -4.12 3.50
C GLY A 177 -4.10 -4.15 3.88
N LEU A 178 -4.99 -3.80 2.96
CA LEU A 178 -6.44 -3.83 3.18
C LEU A 178 -6.98 -5.26 3.30
N ALA A 179 -6.38 -6.24 2.62
CA ALA A 179 -6.79 -7.64 2.64
C ALA A 179 -6.60 -8.32 4.01
N TYR A 180 -5.72 -7.79 4.87
CA TYR A 180 -5.64 -8.21 6.27
C TYR A 180 -6.89 -7.84 7.09
N GLY A 181 -7.66 -6.83 6.68
CA GLY A 181 -9.02 -6.59 7.16
C GLY A 181 -9.98 -7.55 6.45
N LYS A 182 -10.31 -8.67 7.10
CA LYS A 182 -11.02 -9.80 6.46
C LYS A 182 -12.35 -9.40 5.83
N TYR A 183 -13.03 -8.37 6.34
CA TYR A 183 -14.31 -7.91 5.79
C TYR A 183 -14.15 -7.11 4.48
N ASN A 184 -12.93 -6.77 4.08
CA ASN A 184 -12.64 -6.12 2.80
C ASN A 184 -12.48 -7.14 1.65
N LEU A 185 -12.06 -8.36 1.97
CA LEU A 185 -11.68 -9.39 1.00
C LEU A 185 -12.74 -9.69 -0.07
N PRO A 186 -14.04 -9.86 0.25
CA PRO A 186 -15.05 -10.12 -0.78
C PRO A 186 -15.12 -9.01 -1.84
N VAL A 187 -14.92 -7.76 -1.43
CA VAL A 187 -14.94 -6.61 -2.33
C VAL A 187 -13.66 -6.55 -3.16
N ILE A 188 -12.50 -6.90 -2.60
CA ILE A 188 -11.24 -6.97 -3.36
C ILE A 188 -11.36 -8.06 -4.44
N ALA A 189 -11.80 -9.28 -4.08
CA ALA A 189 -11.95 -10.40 -5.00
C ALA A 189 -13.04 -10.24 -6.07
N SER A 190 -13.98 -9.29 -5.89
CA SER A 190 -15.11 -9.08 -6.80
C SER A 190 -14.71 -8.59 -8.21
N LYS A 191 -15.65 -8.73 -9.16
CA LYS A 191 -15.60 -8.20 -10.54
C LYS A 191 -14.38 -8.70 -11.33
N ASP A 192 -14.20 -10.02 -11.33
CA ASP A 192 -13.16 -10.74 -12.08
C ASP A 192 -11.72 -10.32 -11.76
N PHE A 193 -11.49 -9.65 -10.62
CA PHE A 193 -10.17 -9.14 -10.24
C PHE A 193 -9.10 -10.24 -10.26
N ILE A 194 -9.42 -11.44 -9.77
CA ILE A 194 -8.52 -12.59 -9.75
C ILE A 194 -8.13 -13.01 -11.18
N GLN A 195 -9.08 -13.00 -12.11
CA GLN A 195 -8.81 -13.32 -13.51
C GLN A 195 -7.95 -12.24 -14.16
N SER A 196 -8.25 -10.96 -13.90
CA SER A 196 -7.43 -9.83 -14.38
C SER A 196 -6.03 -9.84 -13.79
N ALA A 197 -5.84 -10.32 -12.56
CA ALA A 197 -4.54 -10.38 -11.91
C ALA A 197 -3.52 -11.28 -12.64
N ILE A 198 -3.96 -12.19 -13.52
CA ILE A 198 -3.08 -13.04 -14.33
C ILE A 198 -2.07 -12.21 -15.14
N VAL A 199 -2.47 -11.05 -15.67
CA VAL A 199 -1.54 -10.18 -16.43
C VAL A 199 -0.41 -9.64 -15.55
N LEU A 200 -0.68 -9.45 -14.25
CA LEU A 200 0.30 -8.96 -13.28
C LEU A 200 1.20 -10.10 -12.79
N ILE A 201 0.68 -11.33 -12.69
CA ILE A 201 1.49 -12.53 -12.39
C ILE A 201 2.55 -12.76 -13.49
N GLN A 202 2.20 -12.43 -14.74
CA GLN A 202 3.10 -12.53 -15.89
C GLN A 202 4.01 -11.31 -16.08
N SER A 203 3.96 -10.34 -15.15
CA SER A 203 4.84 -9.17 -15.20
C SER A 203 6.32 -9.60 -15.21
N PRO A 204 7.17 -9.01 -16.07
CA PRO A 204 8.61 -9.24 -16.01
C PRO A 204 9.27 -8.58 -14.79
N ASP A 205 8.55 -7.69 -14.11
CA ASP A 205 9.01 -7.08 -12.87
C ASP A 205 8.64 -7.93 -11.64
N GLU A 206 9.67 -8.34 -10.92
CA GLU A 206 9.58 -9.20 -9.74
C GLU A 206 8.84 -8.53 -8.57
N TYR A 207 8.91 -7.21 -8.40
CA TYR A 207 8.19 -6.55 -7.31
C TYR A 207 6.68 -6.56 -7.54
N VAL A 208 6.23 -6.29 -8.77
CA VAL A 208 4.82 -6.38 -9.16
C VAL A 208 4.34 -7.82 -9.04
N GLN A 209 5.08 -8.76 -9.61
CA GLN A 209 4.74 -10.18 -9.59
C GLN A 209 4.66 -10.72 -8.15
N GLY A 210 5.67 -10.46 -7.33
CA GLY A 210 5.69 -10.89 -5.93
C GLY A 210 4.54 -10.29 -5.12
N SER A 211 4.24 -9.00 -5.32
CA SER A 211 3.15 -8.31 -4.59
C SER A 211 1.77 -8.85 -4.96
N ILE A 212 1.50 -9.13 -6.24
CA ILE A 212 0.19 -9.67 -6.64
C ILE A 212 0.00 -11.10 -6.14
N LEU A 213 1.06 -11.90 -6.13
CA LEU A 213 1.02 -13.26 -5.62
C LEU A 213 0.80 -13.29 -4.10
N GLU A 214 1.38 -12.34 -3.36
CA GLU A 214 1.08 -12.13 -1.94
C GLU A 214 -0.43 -11.85 -1.73
N LEU A 215 -1.00 -10.91 -2.49
CA LEU A 215 -2.42 -10.57 -2.39
C LEU A 215 -3.32 -11.78 -2.64
N LEU A 216 -3.06 -12.52 -3.74
CA LEU A 216 -3.83 -13.70 -4.11
C LEU A 216 -3.73 -14.78 -3.04
N LEU A 217 -2.58 -14.92 -2.41
CA LEU A 217 -2.42 -15.87 -1.33
C LEU A 217 -3.18 -15.46 -0.06
N ILE A 218 -3.16 -14.18 0.32
CA ILE A 218 -3.98 -13.69 1.43
C ILE A 218 -5.47 -14.02 1.17
N MET A 219 -5.93 -13.86 -0.08
CA MET A 219 -7.29 -14.26 -0.47
C MET A 219 -7.51 -15.77 -0.35
N ALA A 220 -6.59 -16.59 -0.86
CA ALA A 220 -6.68 -18.05 -0.74
C ALA A 220 -6.73 -18.53 0.72
N GLU A 221 -6.05 -17.83 1.63
CA GLU A 221 -6.04 -18.19 3.05
C GLU A 221 -7.33 -17.81 3.78
N ASN A 222 -7.97 -16.72 3.37
CA ASN A 222 -8.99 -16.05 4.19
C ASN A 222 -10.37 -15.96 3.55
N CYS A 223 -10.51 -16.22 2.24
CA CYS A 223 -11.80 -16.23 1.54
C CYS A 223 -12.46 -17.61 1.55
N ASP A 224 -13.68 -17.68 1.02
CA ASP A 224 -14.42 -18.92 0.85
C ASP A 224 -13.82 -19.85 -0.23
N ALA A 225 -14.35 -21.07 -0.30
CA ALA A 225 -13.88 -22.10 -1.22
C ALA A 225 -13.98 -21.70 -2.71
N VAL A 226 -14.91 -20.82 -3.08
CA VAL A 226 -15.09 -20.38 -4.48
C VAL A 226 -13.92 -19.48 -4.87
N ILE A 227 -13.61 -18.48 -4.04
CA ILE A 227 -12.45 -17.60 -4.27
C ILE A 227 -11.15 -18.40 -4.20
N GLN A 228 -11.01 -19.32 -3.24
CA GLN A 228 -9.85 -20.21 -3.15
C GLN A 228 -9.60 -21.00 -4.44
N GLN A 229 -10.66 -21.51 -5.05
CA GLN A 229 -10.58 -22.24 -6.30
C GLN A 229 -10.26 -21.34 -7.49
N GLN A 230 -10.79 -20.11 -7.53
CA GLN A 230 -10.44 -19.12 -8.56
C GLN A 230 -8.97 -18.73 -8.49
N VAL A 231 -8.46 -18.45 -7.28
CA VAL A 231 -7.02 -18.19 -7.07
C VAL A 231 -6.20 -19.39 -7.52
N LYS A 232 -6.62 -20.61 -7.15
CA LYS A 232 -5.94 -21.83 -7.57
C LYS A 232 -5.79 -21.92 -9.08
N GLN A 233 -6.88 -21.70 -9.82
CA GLN A 233 -6.90 -21.76 -11.28
C GLN A 233 -6.00 -20.67 -11.90
N ALA A 234 -6.12 -19.43 -11.44
CA ALA A 234 -5.31 -18.32 -11.95
C ALA A 234 -3.80 -18.58 -11.79
N VAL A 235 -3.38 -19.16 -10.66
CA VAL A 235 -1.96 -19.41 -10.37
C VAL A 235 -1.48 -20.78 -10.87
N SER A 236 -2.32 -21.83 -10.91
CA SER A 236 -1.94 -23.15 -11.43
C SER A 236 -1.54 -23.10 -12.89
N ASP A 237 -2.20 -22.23 -13.65
CA ASP A 237 -1.97 -22.11 -15.07
C ASP A 237 -0.68 -21.34 -15.38
N HIS A 238 -0.09 -20.61 -14.40
CA HIS A 238 0.93 -19.60 -14.69
C HIS A 238 2.08 -19.38 -13.67
N GLY A 239 2.05 -19.87 -12.41
CA GLY A 239 3.00 -19.28 -11.43
C GLY A 239 3.37 -20.00 -10.13
N PHE A 240 2.72 -21.09 -9.70
CA PHE A 240 3.02 -21.65 -8.36
C PHE A 240 4.44 -22.23 -8.21
N ILE A 241 5.01 -22.81 -9.27
CA ILE A 241 6.38 -23.38 -9.24
C ILE A 241 7.44 -22.26 -9.31
N GLN A 242 7.16 -21.16 -10.02
CA GLN A 242 8.10 -20.03 -10.14
C GLN A 242 8.27 -19.28 -8.81
N LEU A 243 7.21 -19.18 -8.00
CA LEU A 243 7.24 -18.56 -6.67
C LEU A 243 8.29 -19.16 -5.74
N ILE A 244 8.45 -20.49 -5.78
CA ILE A 244 9.33 -21.22 -4.86
C ILE A 244 10.79 -21.13 -5.31
N GLY A 245 11.04 -21.01 -6.61
CA GLY A 245 12.38 -21.01 -7.18
C GLY A 245 13.03 -19.63 -7.34
N ILE A 246 12.24 -18.56 -7.55
CA ILE A 246 12.76 -17.23 -7.89
C ILE A 246 13.04 -16.39 -6.65
N TYR A 247 12.19 -16.51 -5.64
CA TYR A 247 12.35 -15.71 -4.45
C TYR A 247 12.97 -16.58 -3.36
N GLU A 248 14.15 -16.17 -2.87
CA GLU A 248 14.47 -16.31 -1.45
C GLU A 248 13.43 -15.49 -0.68
N LEU A 249 12.19 -15.97 -0.70
CA LEU A 249 11.01 -15.32 -0.18
C LEU A 249 11.28 -15.24 1.33
N GLU A 250 11.73 -14.07 1.79
CA GLU A 250 11.54 -13.62 3.16
C GLU A 250 10.01 -13.49 3.35
N LEU A 251 9.33 -14.62 3.35
CA LEU A 251 7.93 -14.73 3.69
C LEU A 251 7.85 -14.49 5.18
N TYR A 252 7.64 -13.23 5.52
CA TYR A 252 7.38 -12.78 6.89
C TYR A 252 6.21 -13.52 7.53
N ASN A 253 5.38 -14.22 6.76
CA ASN A 253 4.30 -15.05 7.25
C ASN A 253 4.59 -16.54 7.06
N HIS A 254 4.82 -17.23 8.18
CA HIS A 254 4.76 -18.68 8.30
C HIS A 254 3.46 -19.28 7.70
N GLY A 255 2.36 -18.51 7.71
CA GLY A 255 1.10 -18.84 7.05
C GLY A 255 1.25 -19.08 5.55
N VAL A 256 2.02 -18.25 4.85
CA VAL A 256 2.20 -18.36 3.40
C VAL A 256 2.91 -19.65 3.02
N VAL A 257 3.99 -19.99 3.73
CA VAL A 257 4.72 -21.25 3.49
C VAL A 257 3.83 -22.46 3.76
N GLN A 258 2.99 -22.41 4.81
CA GLN A 258 2.04 -23.49 5.10
C GLN A 258 0.92 -23.58 4.05
N THR A 259 0.43 -22.46 3.55
CA THR A 259 -0.59 -22.42 2.51
C THR A 259 -0.02 -22.93 1.20
N LEU A 260 1.18 -22.49 0.82
CA LEU A 260 1.91 -23.05 -0.31
C LEU A 260 2.06 -24.58 -0.17
N ALA A 261 2.46 -25.06 1.01
CA ALA A 261 2.58 -26.49 1.26
C ALA A 261 1.24 -27.24 1.10
N ARG A 262 0.12 -26.65 1.55
CA ARG A 262 -1.23 -27.23 1.38
C ARG A 262 -1.70 -27.26 -0.07
N TYR A 263 -1.35 -26.24 -0.86
CA TYR A 263 -1.72 -26.17 -2.27
C TYR A 263 -0.91 -27.14 -3.15
N ILE A 264 0.34 -27.42 -2.78
CA ILE A 264 1.23 -28.36 -3.49
C ILE A 264 0.91 -29.83 -3.15
N THR A 265 0.36 -30.12 -1.96
CA THR A 265 0.17 -31.50 -1.46
C THR A 265 -1.12 -32.22 -1.90
N ILE A 266 -1.81 -31.76 -2.95
CA ILE A 266 -2.95 -32.51 -3.51
C ILE A 266 -2.44 -33.58 -4.49
N PRO A 267 -2.88 -34.84 -4.36
CA PRO A 267 -2.27 -36.01 -4.98
C PRO A 267 -2.69 -36.15 -6.44
N THR A 268 -1.92 -35.59 -7.37
CA THR A 268 -2.01 -35.95 -8.79
C THR A 268 -0.71 -36.52 -9.35
N SER A 269 0.36 -36.54 -8.55
CA SER A 269 1.58 -37.32 -8.77
C SER A 269 2.34 -37.45 -7.46
N GLU A 270 3.16 -38.50 -7.28
CA GLU A 270 3.98 -38.77 -6.09
C GLU A 270 5.11 -37.73 -5.86
N LYS A 271 4.77 -36.43 -5.84
CA LYS A 271 5.72 -35.38 -5.52
C LYS A 271 5.71 -35.15 -4.01
N THR A 272 6.76 -35.60 -3.34
CA THR A 272 6.95 -35.37 -1.90
C THR A 272 7.59 -33.99 -1.71
N LEU A 273 6.88 -33.07 -1.07
CA LEU A 273 7.44 -31.79 -0.66
C LEU A 273 8.29 -31.99 0.61
N ILE A 274 9.60 -31.83 0.51
CA ILE A 274 10.50 -31.84 1.68
C ILE A 274 10.89 -30.40 2.02
N VAL A 275 10.33 -29.89 3.11
CA VAL A 275 10.73 -28.58 3.67
C VAL A 275 11.94 -28.81 4.58
N TYR A 276 13.13 -28.39 4.15
CA TYR A 276 14.34 -28.50 4.96
C TYR A 276 14.41 -27.34 5.95
N LEU A 277 14.29 -27.64 7.25
CA LEU A 277 14.65 -26.71 8.32
C LEU A 277 16.14 -26.91 8.64
N PRO A 278 17.01 -25.89 8.51
CA PRO A 278 18.42 -26.06 8.82
C PRO A 278 18.61 -26.45 10.29
N PRO A 279 19.37 -27.52 10.61
CA PRO A 279 19.34 -28.18 11.91
C PRO A 279 20.01 -27.41 13.08
N ASN A 280 20.50 -26.18 12.87
CA ASN A 280 21.35 -25.47 13.83
C ASN A 280 20.96 -24.01 14.10
N ARG A 281 19.72 -23.73 14.53
CA ARG A 281 19.43 -22.51 15.31
C ARG A 281 18.83 -22.89 16.67
N LYS A 282 19.69 -23.00 17.67
CA LYS A 282 19.28 -22.86 19.08
C LYS A 282 18.49 -21.56 19.21
N GLN A 283 17.39 -21.61 19.96
CA GLN A 283 16.60 -20.45 20.38
C GLN A 283 17.51 -19.28 20.75
N ILE A 284 17.59 -18.29 19.86
CA ILE A 284 18.03 -16.96 20.19
C ILE A 284 16.80 -16.10 19.92
N ILE A 285 16.17 -15.71 21.01
CA ILE A 285 15.17 -14.65 21.06
C ILE A 285 15.95 -13.38 20.71
N ASP A 286 15.87 -12.95 19.46
CA ASP A 286 15.84 -11.55 19.04
C ASP A 286 16.03 -11.44 17.51
N ASN A 287 14.94 -11.07 16.83
CA ASN A 287 14.89 -10.38 15.54
C ASN A 287 15.77 -10.87 14.37
N HIS A 288 15.87 -12.16 14.05
CA HIS A 288 16.50 -12.58 12.77
C HIS A 288 15.68 -13.59 11.96
N TYR A 289 15.52 -13.23 10.68
CA TYR A 289 14.89 -13.95 9.56
C TYR A 289 15.16 -15.46 9.56
N ALA A 290 14.11 -16.26 9.29
CA ALA A 290 14.22 -17.68 9.00
C ALA A 290 14.21 -17.88 7.48
N TYR A 291 15.32 -18.39 6.94
CA TYR A 291 15.41 -18.81 5.53
C TYR A 291 14.86 -20.23 5.41
N TYR A 292 13.87 -20.42 4.54
CA TYR A 292 13.32 -21.73 4.23
C TYR A 292 13.82 -22.16 2.85
N THR A 293 14.46 -23.33 2.76
CA THR A 293 14.78 -23.94 1.47
C THR A 293 13.72 -24.99 1.18
N ILE A 294 12.94 -24.77 0.12
CA ILE A 294 11.96 -25.73 -0.37
C ILE A 294 12.63 -26.51 -1.50
N ILE A 295 12.81 -27.82 -1.32
CA ILE A 295 13.36 -28.71 -2.35
C ILE A 295 12.20 -29.49 -2.96
N LEU A 296 11.92 -29.25 -4.24
CA LEU A 296 11.03 -30.08 -5.03
C LEU A 296 11.86 -31.21 -5.64
N ILE A 297 11.60 -32.45 -5.24
CA ILE A 297 12.23 -33.65 -5.81
C ILE A 297 11.23 -34.27 -6.78
N ASP A 298 11.58 -34.30 -8.07
CA ASP A 298 10.90 -35.14 -9.05
C ASP A 298 11.45 -36.56 -8.93
N TYR A 299 10.56 -37.52 -8.66
CA TYR A 299 10.83 -38.96 -8.76
C TYR A 299 10.41 -39.49 -10.12
#